data_AF-A0A7V5CHV4-F1
#
_entry.id   AF-A0A7V5CHV4-F1
#
_cell.length_a   1.000
_cell.length_b   1.000
_cell.length_c   1.000
_cell.angle_alpha   90.00
_cell.angle_beta   90.00
_cell.angle_gamma   90.00
#
_symmetry.space_group_name_H-M   'P 1'
#
loop_
_entity.id
_entity.type
_entity.pdbx_description
1 polymer ?
#
loop_
_entity_poly.entity_id
_entity_poly.type
_entity_poly.pdbx_seq_one_letter_code
_entity_poly.pdbx_strand_id
1 'polypeptide(L)'
;MAVFLNLMLKMHWSRRRLFYFIKKLIMRRCLVLSLFIFLCSFSIIAAQDKWNISKGTHFIVYFKNAPESFIQKVIDNAENYYNEIADNLGFRRYNFWLWDNRARIYIYDDAQDYCANTGQPSWSGGCANIKDKIIHTFPFAKGFFETVLPHEMGHIIFREFVGFDNNAIPLWLDEGAASYQQDLRNSTADKIVKDAIKKGEFIGLDSLSNINPHTITDTNKVNLFYAESVSMVDFLIKKFGQDSFIYFCQQLRDKKDFSKALASAYPFKDIQELNESWLHYLK
;
A
#
# COMPACT_ATOMS: atom_id res chain seq x y z
N MET A 1 18.71 -92.01 39.79
CA MET A 1 18.49 -93.06 40.81
C MET A 1 17.77 -92.41 41.98
N ALA A 2 16.54 -92.85 42.25
CA ALA A 2 15.74 -92.68 43.47
C ALA A 2 15.60 -91.26 44.08
N VAL A 3 14.42 -90.62 44.10
CA VAL A 3 13.20 -91.00 44.85
C VAL A 3 13.49 -91.06 46.36
N PHE A 4 12.90 -90.08 47.08
CA PHE A 4 12.53 -90.09 48.50
C PHE A 4 13.64 -89.91 49.55
N LEU A 5 13.66 -88.71 50.13
CA LEU A 5 13.37 -88.51 51.56
C LEU A 5 12.74 -87.12 51.66
N ASN A 6 11.41 -87.05 51.76
CA ASN A 6 10.69 -86.89 53.04
C ASN A 6 11.16 -85.65 53.81
N LEU A 7 10.29 -84.81 54.33
CA LEU A 7 8.85 -84.67 54.21
C LEU A 7 8.58 -83.33 54.91
N MET A 8 7.65 -82.55 54.34
CA MET A 8 6.73 -81.69 55.07
C MET A 8 7.24 -80.90 56.28
N LEU A 9 7.26 -79.59 56.11
CA LEU A 9 6.23 -78.78 56.77
C LEU A 9 5.74 -77.71 55.79
N LYS A 10 4.56 -78.03 55.24
CA LYS A 10 3.67 -77.22 54.44
C LYS A 10 3.31 -75.91 55.17
N MET A 11 3.11 -74.86 54.35
CA MET A 11 2.07 -73.82 54.50
C MET A 11 2.20 -72.91 55.74
N HIS A 12 2.10 -71.58 55.69
CA HIS A 12 1.24 -70.73 54.89
C HIS A 12 1.75 -69.28 55.00
N TRP A 13 1.81 -68.61 53.85
CA TRP A 13 1.65 -67.16 53.61
C TRP A 13 1.43 -66.24 54.83
N SER A 14 2.27 -65.21 54.96
CA SER A 14 1.81 -63.95 55.56
C SER A 14 1.94 -62.79 54.57
N ARG A 15 0.77 -62.30 54.14
CA ARG A 15 0.52 -61.05 53.42
C ARG A 15 0.94 -59.78 54.21
N ARG A 16 1.83 -59.90 55.20
CA ARG A 16 2.18 -58.84 56.15
C ARG A 16 3.37 -57.97 55.73
N ARG A 17 4.18 -58.40 54.75
CA ARG A 17 5.29 -57.57 54.22
C ARG A 17 4.90 -56.69 53.03
N LEU A 18 3.78 -56.95 52.36
CA LEU A 18 3.30 -56.13 51.23
C LEU A 18 2.45 -54.92 51.70
N PHE A 19 1.74 -55.03 52.82
CA PHE A 19 0.92 -53.94 53.37
C PHE A 19 1.73 -52.82 54.05
N TYR A 20 2.94 -53.12 54.53
CA TYR A 20 3.81 -52.13 55.18
C TYR A 20 4.49 -51.18 54.17
N PHE A 21 4.72 -51.64 52.94
CA PHE A 21 5.27 -50.79 51.87
C PHE A 21 4.22 -49.88 51.23
N ILE A 22 2.97 -50.35 51.12
CA ILE A 22 1.87 -49.57 50.51
C ILE A 22 1.34 -48.48 51.45
N LYS A 23 1.31 -48.70 52.78
CA LYS A 23 0.93 -47.65 53.75
C LYS A 23 1.96 -46.52 53.88
N LYS A 24 3.26 -46.79 53.65
CA LYS A 24 4.31 -45.75 53.68
C LYS A 24 4.32 -44.88 52.42
N LEU A 25 3.70 -45.36 51.32
CA LEU A 25 3.55 -44.59 50.08
C LEU A 25 2.24 -43.78 50.01
N ILE A 26 1.22 -44.11 50.80
CA ILE A 26 -0.12 -43.49 50.73
C ILE A 26 -0.39 -42.52 51.89
N MET A 27 0.38 -42.55 52.98
CA MET A 27 0.18 -41.71 54.17
C MET A 27 1.17 -40.53 54.27
N ARG A 28 1.40 -39.87 53.14
CA ARG A 28 1.90 -38.48 53.07
C ARG A 28 1.02 -37.68 52.12
N ARG A 29 -0.27 -37.65 52.43
CA ARG A 29 -1.17 -36.56 52.03
C ARG A 29 -1.44 -35.73 53.28
N CYS A 30 -1.20 -34.43 53.13
CA CYS A 30 -1.64 -33.28 53.93
C CYS A 30 -0.43 -32.38 54.30
N LEU A 31 -0.49 -31.14 53.80
CA LEU A 31 0.55 -30.09 53.78
C LEU A 31 1.68 -30.42 52.79
N VAL A 32 1.59 -30.09 51.50
CA VAL A 32 1.58 -28.72 50.96
C VAL A 32 0.56 -28.66 49.81
N LEU A 33 -0.64 -28.24 50.17
CA LEU A 33 -1.71 -27.82 49.26
C LEU A 33 -1.43 -26.34 48.94
N SER A 34 -0.48 -26.07 48.03
CA SER A 34 -0.24 -24.71 47.48
C SER A 34 0.85 -24.62 46.42
N LEU A 35 1.49 -25.72 46.00
CA LEU A 35 2.55 -25.69 44.98
C LEU A 35 2.10 -26.27 43.62
N PHE A 36 0.89 -25.90 43.18
CA PHE A 36 0.46 -26.05 41.80
C PHE A 36 -0.41 -24.84 41.48
N ILE A 37 -0.08 -24.15 40.40
CA ILE A 37 -0.74 -22.93 39.90
C ILE A 37 -0.31 -21.64 40.63
N PHE A 38 1.00 -21.39 40.66
CA PHE A 38 1.51 -20.03 40.47
C PHE A 38 2.57 -20.04 39.37
N LEU A 39 2.29 -20.78 38.30
CA LEU A 39 2.70 -20.28 36.99
C LEU A 39 1.92 -18.99 36.86
N CYS A 40 2.59 -17.86 37.10
CA CYS A 40 2.24 -16.62 36.45
C CYS A 40 2.15 -16.94 34.96
N SER A 41 0.98 -17.36 34.51
CA SER A 41 0.46 -16.98 33.22
C SER A 41 0.32 -15.45 33.31
N PHE A 42 1.46 -14.76 33.22
CA PHE A 42 1.53 -13.66 32.28
C PHE A 42 1.21 -14.30 30.93
N SER A 43 -0.09 -14.47 30.68
CA SER A 43 -0.59 -14.27 29.36
C SER A 43 -0.10 -12.87 29.03
N ILE A 44 1.04 -12.79 28.34
CA ILE A 44 1.22 -11.71 27.39
C ILE A 44 0.02 -11.92 26.48
N ILE A 45 -1.08 -11.26 26.82
CA ILE A 45 -2.09 -10.92 25.84
C ILE A 45 -1.26 -10.07 24.89
N ALA A 46 -0.70 -10.69 23.86
CA ALA A 46 -0.37 -9.96 22.66
C ALA A 46 -1.70 -9.31 22.33
N ALA A 47 -1.83 -8.01 22.63
CA ALA A 47 -2.96 -7.23 22.21
C ALA A 47 -2.96 -7.42 20.71
N GLN A 48 -3.86 -8.26 20.22
CA GLN A 48 -4.05 -8.40 18.79
C GLN A 48 -4.51 -7.01 18.38
N ASP A 49 -3.65 -6.28 17.65
CA ASP A 49 -3.88 -4.91 17.23
C ASP A 49 -5.24 -4.83 16.53
N LYS A 50 -6.27 -4.54 17.33
CA LYS A 50 -7.64 -4.66 16.90
C LYS A 50 -7.98 -3.35 16.22
N TRP A 51 -7.89 -3.37 14.90
CA TRP A 51 -8.32 -2.27 14.06
C TRP A 51 -9.82 -2.00 14.27
N ASN A 52 -10.15 -0.75 14.58
CA ASN A 52 -11.48 -0.20 14.38
C ASN A 52 -11.74 -0.07 12.87
N ILE A 53 -13.01 -0.13 12.47
CA ILE A 53 -13.40 -0.15 11.06
C ILE A 53 -14.50 0.88 10.83
N SER A 54 -14.28 1.78 9.87
CA SER A 54 -15.32 2.61 9.28
C SER A 54 -15.45 2.29 7.78
N LYS A 55 -16.66 2.40 7.23
CA LYS A 55 -16.96 1.98 5.85
C LYS A 55 -17.60 3.12 5.08
N GLY A 56 -17.01 3.45 3.96
CA GLY A 56 -17.65 4.20 2.88
C GLY A 56 -18.29 3.26 1.85
N THR A 57 -18.75 3.87 0.76
CA THR A 57 -19.26 3.16 -0.42
C THR A 57 -18.12 2.44 -1.12
N HIS A 58 -17.00 3.14 -1.35
CA HIS A 58 -15.85 2.66 -2.11
C HIS A 58 -14.63 2.27 -1.26
N PHE A 59 -14.66 2.60 0.04
CA PHE A 59 -13.53 2.44 0.94
C PHE A 59 -13.87 1.72 2.25
N ILE A 60 -12.88 1.05 2.82
CA ILE A 60 -12.87 0.58 4.21
C ILE A 60 -11.68 1.22 4.91
N VAL A 61 -11.94 1.95 6.00
CA VAL A 61 -10.91 2.62 6.79
C VAL A 61 -10.67 1.83 8.06
N TYR A 62 -9.43 1.36 8.24
CA TYR A 62 -8.94 0.68 9.43
C TYR A 62 -8.13 1.68 10.26
N PHE A 63 -8.45 1.83 11.55
CA PHE A 63 -7.75 2.76 12.43
C PHE A 63 -7.61 2.22 13.87
N LYS A 64 -6.62 2.71 14.60
CA LYS A 64 -6.45 2.42 16.03
C LYS A 64 -7.08 3.53 16.88
N ASN A 65 -6.32 4.58 17.21
CA ASN A 65 -6.75 5.65 18.11
C ASN A 65 -7.04 7.00 17.40
N ALA A 66 -7.04 7.02 16.07
CA ALA A 66 -7.28 8.24 15.29
C ALA A 66 -8.66 8.87 15.60
N PRO A 67 -8.77 10.21 15.70
CA PRO A 67 -10.04 10.87 16.01
C PRO A 67 -11.12 10.58 14.97
N GLU A 68 -12.37 10.37 15.40
CA GLU A 68 -13.50 10.08 14.49
C GLU A 68 -13.69 11.17 13.42
N SER A 69 -13.46 12.45 13.76
CA SER A 69 -13.51 13.56 12.81
C SER A 69 -12.47 13.44 11.70
N PHE A 70 -11.28 12.91 12.00
CA PHE A 70 -10.28 12.60 10.99
C PHE A 70 -10.74 11.44 10.10
N ILE A 71 -11.29 10.37 10.69
CA ILE A 71 -11.81 9.22 9.94
C ILE A 71 -12.92 9.64 8.96
N GLN A 72 -13.86 10.47 9.41
CA GLN A 72 -14.93 10.98 8.55
C GLN A 72 -14.35 11.80 7.39
N LYS A 73 -13.38 12.69 7.68
CA LYS A 73 -12.71 13.48 6.65
C LYS A 73 -11.97 12.60 5.63
N VAL A 74 -11.34 11.50 6.07
CA VAL A 74 -10.70 10.51 5.16
C VAL A 74 -11.73 9.89 4.23
N ILE A 75 -12.87 9.44 4.76
CA ILE A 75 -13.94 8.85 3.95
C ILE A 75 -14.47 9.88 2.95
N ASP A 76 -14.84 11.07 3.41
CA ASP A 76 -15.44 12.10 2.54
C ASP A 76 -14.49 12.47 1.39
N ASN A 77 -13.20 12.69 1.67
CA ASN A 77 -12.22 13.02 0.63
C ASN A 77 -11.95 11.84 -0.31
N ALA A 78 -11.83 10.61 0.21
CA ALA A 78 -11.60 9.44 -0.62
C ALA A 78 -12.80 9.17 -1.57
N GLU A 79 -14.04 9.31 -1.08
CA GLU A 79 -15.25 9.16 -1.90
C GLU A 79 -15.35 10.25 -2.98
N ASN A 80 -14.96 11.49 -2.66
CA ASN A 80 -14.90 12.57 -3.65
C ASN A 80 -13.85 12.28 -4.73
N TYR A 81 -12.60 11.99 -4.33
CA TYR A 81 -11.51 11.70 -5.25
C TYR A 81 -11.74 10.45 -6.10
N TYR A 82 -12.52 9.48 -5.60
CA TYR A 82 -12.87 8.30 -6.39
C TYR A 82 -13.61 8.68 -7.69
N ASN A 83 -14.49 9.68 -7.63
CA ASN A 83 -15.19 10.21 -8.79
C ASN A 83 -14.32 11.20 -9.58
N GLU A 84 -13.74 12.19 -8.90
CA GLU A 84 -12.96 13.25 -9.56
C GLU A 84 -11.80 12.70 -10.39
N ILE A 85 -11.06 11.71 -9.88
CA ILE A 85 -9.92 11.15 -10.62
C ILE A 85 -10.38 10.43 -11.89
N ALA A 86 -11.52 9.75 -11.83
CA ALA A 86 -12.09 9.08 -13.00
C ALA A 86 -12.52 10.11 -14.05
N ASP A 87 -13.15 11.21 -13.63
CA ASP A 87 -13.58 12.28 -14.52
C ASP A 87 -12.41 13.06 -15.10
N ASN A 88 -11.39 13.37 -14.28
CA ASN A 88 -10.18 14.09 -14.68
C ASN A 88 -9.40 13.35 -15.78
N LEU A 89 -9.28 12.02 -15.65
CA LEU A 89 -8.60 11.16 -16.62
C LEU A 89 -9.54 10.64 -17.73
N GLY A 90 -10.85 10.88 -17.60
CA GLY A 90 -11.87 10.43 -18.54
C GLY A 90 -12.17 8.92 -18.49
N PHE A 91 -11.77 8.23 -17.42
CA PHE A 91 -11.93 6.78 -17.30
C PHE A 91 -13.34 6.38 -16.90
N ARG A 92 -13.98 5.57 -17.75
CA ARG A 92 -15.22 4.88 -17.40
C ARG A 92 -14.90 3.60 -16.64
N ARG A 93 -15.41 3.48 -15.41
CA ARG A 93 -15.22 2.29 -14.58
C ARG A 93 -16.32 1.27 -14.82
N TYR A 94 -15.91 0.01 -14.95
CA TYR A 94 -16.81 -1.14 -15.01
C TYR A 94 -16.64 -2.05 -13.78
N ASN A 95 -15.46 -2.03 -13.16
CA ASN A 95 -15.18 -2.76 -11.93
C ASN A 95 -15.20 -1.79 -10.74
N PHE A 96 -16.39 -1.52 -10.21
CA PHE A 96 -16.58 -0.59 -9.10
C PHE A 96 -15.95 -1.14 -7.81
N TRP A 97 -15.41 -0.25 -6.98
CA TRP A 97 -14.86 -0.60 -5.67
C TRP A 97 -15.98 -0.85 -4.65
N LEU A 98 -16.85 -1.82 -4.89
CA LEU A 98 -18.00 -2.11 -4.02
C LEU A 98 -17.80 -3.43 -3.26
N TRP A 99 -18.55 -3.60 -2.17
CA TRP A 99 -18.58 -4.84 -1.39
C TRP A 99 -17.18 -5.27 -0.90
N ASP A 100 -16.67 -6.38 -1.43
CA ASP A 100 -15.36 -6.93 -1.08
C ASP A 100 -14.23 -6.39 -1.97
N ASN A 101 -14.54 -5.62 -3.02
CA ASN A 101 -13.56 -4.97 -3.91
C ASN A 101 -13.23 -3.52 -3.49
N ARG A 102 -13.68 -3.08 -2.30
CA ARG A 102 -13.36 -1.74 -1.78
C ARG A 102 -11.86 -1.56 -1.58
N ALA A 103 -11.38 -0.35 -1.85
CA ALA A 103 -10.03 0.04 -1.42
C ALA A 103 -9.96 0.13 0.10
N ARG A 104 -8.78 -0.08 0.66
CA ARG A 104 -8.55 -0.09 2.11
C ARG A 104 -7.60 1.03 2.49
N ILE A 105 -7.92 1.75 3.55
CA ILE A 105 -7.04 2.80 4.10
C ILE A 105 -6.70 2.43 5.53
N TYR A 106 -5.42 2.26 5.84
CA TYR A 106 -4.91 1.99 7.18
C TYR A 106 -4.35 3.28 7.78
N ILE A 107 -4.87 3.67 8.94
CA ILE A 107 -4.50 4.87 9.67
C ILE A 107 -3.81 4.45 10.97
N TYR A 108 -2.49 4.55 10.97
CA TYR A 108 -1.63 4.30 12.13
C TYR A 108 -1.75 5.43 13.16
N ASP A 109 -1.30 5.20 14.39
CA ASP A 109 -1.49 6.17 15.47
C ASP A 109 -0.70 7.47 15.25
N ASP A 110 0.51 7.36 14.70
CA ASP A 110 1.39 8.48 14.40
C ASP A 110 2.41 8.14 13.30
N ALA A 111 3.30 9.08 12.99
CA ALA A 111 4.36 8.92 11.99
C ALA A 111 5.33 7.78 12.33
N GLN A 112 5.59 7.52 13.61
CA GLN A 112 6.50 6.46 14.04
C GLN A 112 5.87 5.09 13.82
N ASP A 113 4.61 4.89 14.24
CA ASP A 113 3.86 3.65 13.99
C ASP A 113 3.70 3.40 12.48
N TYR A 114 3.38 4.45 11.70
CA TYR A 114 3.35 4.37 10.24
C TYR A 114 4.69 3.91 9.63
N CYS A 115 5.81 4.54 9.99
CA CYS A 115 7.12 4.17 9.45
C CYS A 115 7.51 2.74 9.85
N ALA A 116 7.22 2.34 11.09
CA ALA A 116 7.54 1.01 11.60
C ALA A 116 6.78 -0.11 10.86
N ASN A 117 5.53 0.15 10.47
CA ASN A 117 4.69 -0.85 9.79
C ASN A 117 4.80 -0.84 8.27
N THR A 118 5.26 0.26 7.67
CA THR A 118 5.36 0.40 6.20
C THR A 118 6.79 0.35 5.68
N GLY A 119 7.80 0.57 6.53
CA GLY A 119 9.20 0.74 6.12
C GLY A 119 9.48 2.06 5.40
N GLN A 120 8.50 2.96 5.34
CA GLN A 120 8.65 4.27 4.70
C GLN A 120 9.51 5.20 5.56
N PRO A 121 10.23 6.15 4.92
CA PRO A 121 11.03 7.13 5.65
C PRO A 121 10.16 8.14 6.39
N SER A 122 10.73 8.79 7.41
CA SER A 122 10.01 9.72 8.30
C SER A 122 9.39 10.94 7.62
N TRP A 123 9.82 11.28 6.41
CA TRP A 123 9.25 12.36 5.62
C TRP A 123 8.04 11.95 4.77
N SER A 124 7.72 10.65 4.69
CA SER A 124 6.56 10.14 3.95
C SER A 124 5.27 10.38 4.76
N GLY A 125 4.29 11.03 4.13
CA GLY A 125 2.95 11.26 4.71
C GLY A 125 1.94 10.16 4.38
N GLY A 126 2.31 9.21 3.52
CA GLY A 126 1.50 8.07 3.12
C GLY A 126 2.13 7.33 1.95
N CYS A 127 1.61 6.15 1.66
CA CYS A 127 2.00 5.31 0.54
C CYS A 127 0.87 4.36 0.16
N ALA A 128 0.90 3.85 -1.08
CA ALA A 128 -0.01 2.79 -1.51
C ALA A 128 0.70 1.48 -1.90
N ASN A 129 0.04 0.37 -1.57
CA ASN A 129 0.15 -0.85 -2.34
C ASN A 129 -0.91 -0.81 -3.45
N ILE A 130 -0.43 -0.48 -4.64
CA ILE A 130 -1.27 -0.19 -5.81
C ILE A 130 -2.13 -1.41 -6.22
N LYS A 131 -1.53 -2.61 -6.26
CA LYS A 131 -2.23 -3.83 -6.70
C LYS A 131 -3.34 -4.25 -5.75
N ASP A 132 -3.10 -4.13 -4.45
CA ASP A 132 -4.03 -4.55 -3.41
C ASP A 132 -5.05 -3.46 -3.02
N LYS A 133 -4.96 -2.29 -3.66
CA LYS A 133 -5.73 -1.07 -3.34
C LYS A 133 -5.65 -0.70 -1.86
N ILE A 134 -4.44 -0.70 -1.31
CA ILE A 134 -4.22 -0.37 0.09
C ILE A 134 -3.47 0.96 0.17
N ILE A 135 -3.99 1.90 0.96
CA ILE A 135 -3.33 3.16 1.29
C ILE A 135 -2.98 3.15 2.78
N HIS A 136 -1.81 3.65 3.13
CA HIS A 136 -1.32 3.76 4.49
C HIS A 136 -1.05 5.23 4.83
N THR A 137 -1.47 5.67 6.02
CA THR A 137 -1.21 7.04 6.51
C THR A 137 -1.34 7.11 8.04
N PHE A 138 -1.25 8.31 8.61
CA PHE A 138 -1.45 8.61 10.02
C PHE A 138 -2.11 10.01 10.18
N PRO A 139 -2.75 10.30 11.32
CA PRO A 139 -3.35 11.61 11.57
C PRO A 139 -2.33 12.75 11.45
N PHE A 140 -2.77 13.88 10.90
CA PHE A 140 -1.95 15.10 10.74
C PHE A 140 -0.73 14.96 9.81
N ALA A 141 -0.65 13.90 9.01
CA ALA A 141 0.31 13.83 7.91
C ALA A 141 0.15 15.07 7.00
N LYS A 142 1.25 15.81 6.82
CA LYS A 142 1.25 17.10 6.13
C LYS A 142 0.80 16.91 4.67
N GLY A 143 -0.23 17.66 4.26
CA GLY A 143 -0.76 17.61 2.90
C GLY A 143 -1.45 16.29 2.55
N PHE A 144 -1.84 15.48 3.54
CA PHE A 144 -2.42 14.18 3.25
C PHE A 144 -3.65 14.28 2.34
N PHE A 145 -4.58 15.19 2.64
CA PHE A 145 -5.82 15.31 1.86
C PHE A 145 -5.58 15.94 0.49
N GLU A 146 -4.75 16.98 0.41
CA GLU A 146 -4.61 17.80 -0.80
C GLU A 146 -3.52 17.27 -1.75
N THR A 147 -2.58 16.47 -1.26
CA THR A 147 -1.45 15.98 -2.07
C THR A 147 -1.29 14.47 -2.06
N VAL A 148 -1.29 13.83 -0.89
CA VAL A 148 -0.94 12.39 -0.79
C VAL A 148 -2.10 11.52 -1.25
N LEU A 149 -3.28 11.68 -0.64
CA LEU A 149 -4.45 10.86 -0.93
C LEU A 149 -4.85 10.86 -2.41
N PRO A 150 -5.05 12.01 -3.09
CA PRO A 150 -5.40 12.01 -4.51
C PRO A 150 -4.30 11.41 -5.40
N HIS A 151 -3.03 11.53 -5.01
CA HIS A 151 -1.90 10.98 -5.75
C HIS A 151 -1.82 9.45 -5.64
N GLU A 152 -1.87 8.92 -4.41
CA GLU A 152 -1.91 7.46 -4.18
C GLU A 152 -3.12 6.81 -4.84
N MET A 153 -4.29 7.46 -4.76
CA MET A 153 -5.48 7.02 -5.48
C MET A 153 -5.31 7.12 -7.00
N GLY A 154 -4.65 8.17 -7.48
CA GLY A 154 -4.31 8.36 -8.88
C GLY A 154 -3.51 7.19 -9.44
N HIS A 155 -2.47 6.73 -8.73
CA HIS A 155 -1.72 5.52 -9.10
C HIS A 155 -2.61 4.28 -9.18
N ILE A 156 -3.44 4.04 -8.16
CA ILE A 156 -4.33 2.87 -8.12
C ILE A 156 -5.27 2.87 -9.33
N ILE A 157 -5.96 3.97 -9.56
CA ILE A 157 -6.98 4.10 -10.61
C ILE A 157 -6.34 4.04 -11.99
N PHE A 158 -5.21 4.72 -12.17
CA PHE A 158 -4.46 4.69 -13.41
C PHE A 158 -4.02 3.26 -13.72
N ARG A 159 -3.33 2.58 -12.80
CA ARG A 159 -2.83 1.21 -13.00
C ARG A 159 -3.94 0.16 -13.14
N GLU A 160 -5.10 0.35 -12.51
CA GLU A 160 -6.28 -0.48 -12.80
C GLU A 160 -6.72 -0.36 -14.27
N PHE A 161 -6.61 0.84 -14.86
CA PHE A 161 -7.01 1.09 -16.24
C PHE A 161 -5.96 0.61 -17.26
N VAL A 162 -4.67 0.88 -17.03
CA VAL A 162 -3.59 0.59 -17.99
C VAL A 162 -2.88 -0.75 -17.77
N GLY A 163 -3.18 -1.43 -16.66
CA GLY A 163 -2.63 -2.72 -16.27
C GLY A 163 -1.51 -2.60 -15.22
N PHE A 164 -1.65 -3.36 -14.13
CA PHE A 164 -0.71 -3.37 -13.00
C PHE A 164 0.70 -3.86 -13.37
N ASP A 165 0.81 -4.84 -14.26
CA ASP A 165 2.09 -5.45 -14.68
C ASP A 165 2.53 -4.99 -16.08
N ASN A 166 2.17 -3.75 -16.43
CA ASN A 166 2.52 -3.17 -17.73
C ASN A 166 3.81 -2.36 -17.65
N ASN A 167 4.91 -2.97 -18.09
CA ASN A 167 6.25 -2.36 -18.10
C ASN A 167 6.45 -1.36 -19.26
N ALA A 168 5.47 -1.22 -20.17
CA ALA A 168 5.54 -0.23 -21.24
C ALA A 168 5.21 1.19 -20.76
N ILE A 169 4.78 1.34 -19.51
CA ILE A 169 4.42 2.65 -18.95
C ILE A 169 5.69 3.27 -18.38
N PRO A 170 6.22 4.36 -18.97
CA PRO A 170 7.35 5.06 -18.40
C PRO A 170 6.97 5.70 -17.07
N LEU A 171 7.94 5.82 -16.16
CA LEU A 171 7.67 6.28 -14.81
C LEU A 171 7.06 7.69 -14.78
N TRP A 172 7.50 8.61 -15.65
CA TRP A 172 6.93 9.94 -15.75
C TRP A 172 5.44 9.94 -16.09
N LEU A 173 4.95 8.94 -16.83
CA LEU A 173 3.53 8.88 -17.18
C LEU A 173 2.68 8.42 -15.99
N ASP A 174 3.18 7.45 -15.23
CA ASP A 174 2.55 6.99 -13.99
C ASP A 174 2.51 8.10 -12.94
N GLU A 175 3.67 8.68 -12.65
CA GLU A 175 3.83 9.81 -11.72
C GLU A 175 3.07 11.04 -12.19
N GLY A 176 3.07 11.30 -13.49
CA GLY A 176 2.31 12.39 -14.11
C GLY A 176 0.81 12.22 -13.93
N ALA A 177 0.26 11.02 -14.18
CA ALA A 177 -1.17 10.75 -14.03
C ALA A 177 -1.63 10.84 -12.57
N ALA A 178 -0.82 10.36 -11.62
CA ALA A 178 -1.08 10.47 -10.18
C ALA A 178 -0.95 11.92 -9.69
N SER A 179 0.13 12.61 -10.07
CA SER A 179 0.39 13.99 -9.69
C SER A 179 -0.54 15.00 -10.37
N TYR A 180 -1.14 14.66 -11.51
CA TYR A 180 -2.18 15.46 -12.17
C TYR A 180 -3.44 15.62 -11.29
N GLN A 181 -3.66 14.70 -10.34
CA GLN A 181 -4.75 14.77 -9.36
C GLN A 181 -4.44 15.71 -8.17
N GLN A 182 -3.24 16.26 -8.10
CA GLN A 182 -2.86 17.24 -7.08
C GLN A 182 -3.06 18.66 -7.63
N ASP A 183 -4.12 19.35 -7.23
CA ASP A 183 -4.51 20.67 -7.75
C ASP A 183 -3.34 21.67 -7.83
N LEU A 184 -2.59 21.81 -6.74
CA LEU A 184 -1.48 22.77 -6.66
C LEU A 184 -0.33 22.37 -7.60
N ARG A 185 0.00 21.08 -7.68
CA ARG A 185 1.10 20.61 -8.53
C ARG A 185 0.74 20.76 -10.00
N ASN A 186 -0.48 20.38 -10.37
CA ASN A 186 -1.01 20.55 -11.72
C ASN A 186 -1.01 22.03 -12.15
N SER A 187 -1.61 22.90 -11.34
CA SER A 187 -1.71 24.33 -11.67
C SER A 187 -0.36 25.07 -11.74
N THR A 188 0.71 24.54 -11.15
CA THR A 188 2.04 25.16 -11.14
C THR A 188 3.06 24.50 -12.06
N ALA A 189 2.78 23.28 -12.55
CA ALA A 189 3.70 22.47 -13.36
C ALA A 189 4.23 23.25 -14.58
N ASP A 190 3.35 23.72 -15.45
CA ASP A 190 3.73 24.45 -16.67
C ASP A 190 4.62 25.67 -16.38
N LYS A 191 4.38 26.38 -15.28
CA LYS A 191 5.20 27.52 -14.88
C LYS A 191 6.62 27.07 -14.54
N ILE A 192 6.75 26.01 -13.75
CA ILE A 192 8.05 25.44 -13.38
C ILE A 192 8.80 24.97 -14.63
N VAL A 193 8.12 24.26 -15.53
CA VAL A 193 8.74 23.76 -16.77
C VAL A 193 9.17 24.91 -17.68
N LYS A 194 8.32 25.93 -17.88
CA LYS A 194 8.66 27.14 -18.67
C LYS A 194 9.89 27.87 -18.11
N ASP A 195 10.02 27.93 -16.79
CA ASP A 195 11.20 28.53 -16.16
C ASP A 195 12.45 27.66 -16.30
N ALA A 196 12.32 26.33 -16.22
CA ALA A 196 13.42 25.40 -16.50
C ALA A 196 13.90 25.47 -17.96
N ILE A 197 12.99 25.63 -18.93
CA ILE A 197 13.32 25.85 -20.35
C ILE A 197 14.19 27.10 -20.51
N LYS A 198 13.81 28.22 -19.88
CA LYS A 198 14.58 29.48 -19.95
C LYS A 198 15.97 29.36 -19.34
N LYS A 199 16.14 28.52 -18.32
CA LYS A 199 17.40 28.28 -17.63
C LYS A 199 18.27 27.21 -18.30
N GLY A 200 17.76 26.50 -19.30
CA GLY A 200 18.45 25.36 -19.91
C GLY A 200 18.49 24.12 -19.01
N GLU A 201 17.57 24.02 -18.05
CA GLU A 201 17.48 22.91 -17.07
C GLU A 201 16.45 21.85 -17.49
N PHE A 202 15.62 22.14 -18.50
CA PHE A 202 14.56 21.25 -19.02
C PHE A 202 15.08 19.84 -19.35
N ILE A 203 14.34 18.82 -18.91
CA ILE A 203 14.66 17.42 -19.18
C ILE A 203 13.86 16.97 -20.41
N GLY A 204 14.56 16.68 -21.51
CA GLY A 204 13.92 16.12 -22.70
C GLY A 204 13.22 14.79 -22.39
N LEU A 205 12.10 14.53 -23.06
CA LEU A 205 11.24 13.38 -22.76
C LEU A 205 11.94 12.01 -22.88
N ASP A 206 12.94 11.89 -23.75
CA ASP A 206 13.79 10.70 -23.82
C ASP A 206 14.58 10.48 -22.52
N SER A 207 15.27 11.52 -22.03
CA SER A 207 15.94 11.49 -20.72
C SER A 207 14.96 11.27 -19.58
N LEU A 208 13.81 11.95 -19.61
CA LEU A 208 12.76 11.84 -18.59
C LEU A 208 12.25 10.39 -18.48
N SER A 209 12.14 9.68 -19.61
CA SER A 209 11.74 8.27 -19.67
C SER A 209 12.74 7.30 -19.06
N ASN A 210 13.99 7.74 -18.84
CA ASN A 210 15.07 6.94 -18.28
C ASN A 210 15.45 7.35 -16.85
N ILE A 211 14.75 8.33 -16.26
CA ILE A 211 15.00 8.79 -14.89
C ILE A 211 14.24 7.94 -13.86
N ASN A 212 14.93 7.57 -12.78
CA ASN A 212 14.31 7.15 -11.54
C ASN A 212 14.54 8.23 -10.45
N PRO A 213 13.51 9.02 -10.07
CA PRO A 213 13.66 10.12 -9.13
C PRO A 213 14.11 9.65 -7.73
N HIS A 214 13.85 8.41 -7.34
CA HIS A 214 14.30 7.87 -6.05
C HIS A 214 15.82 7.68 -5.95
N THR A 215 16.52 7.70 -7.08
CA THR A 215 17.99 7.60 -7.12
C THR A 215 18.69 8.97 -7.17
N ILE A 216 17.91 10.04 -7.28
CA ILE A 216 18.41 11.41 -7.43
C ILE A 216 18.47 12.07 -6.05
N THR A 217 19.64 12.61 -5.69
CA THR A 217 19.83 13.37 -4.44
C THR A 217 19.52 14.85 -4.58
N ASP A 218 19.53 15.38 -5.81
CA ASP A 218 19.22 16.76 -6.13
C ASP A 218 17.69 17.00 -6.13
N THR A 219 17.19 17.61 -5.05
CA THR A 219 15.77 17.92 -4.87
C THR A 219 15.19 18.78 -5.99
N ASN A 220 15.98 19.67 -6.61
CA ASN A 220 15.47 20.50 -7.71
C ASN A 220 15.21 19.65 -8.95
N LYS A 221 16.09 18.70 -9.26
CA LYS A 221 15.88 17.73 -10.35
C LYS A 221 14.71 16.81 -10.09
N VAL A 222 14.53 16.35 -8.85
CA VAL A 222 13.35 15.55 -8.46
C VAL A 222 12.08 16.38 -8.66
N ASN A 223 12.03 17.61 -8.17
CA ASN A 223 10.88 18.50 -8.36
C ASN A 223 10.60 18.77 -9.85
N LEU A 224 11.65 18.96 -10.65
CA LEU A 224 11.52 19.17 -12.09
C LEU A 224 10.96 17.92 -12.78
N PHE A 225 11.44 16.72 -12.44
CA PHE A 225 10.90 15.46 -12.98
C PHE A 225 9.38 15.37 -12.79
N TYR A 226 8.88 15.64 -11.57
CA TYR A 226 7.44 15.61 -11.32
C TYR A 226 6.69 16.74 -12.03
N ALA A 227 7.26 17.95 -12.11
CA ALA A 227 6.63 19.07 -12.81
C ALA A 227 6.50 18.77 -14.32
N GLU A 228 7.53 18.23 -14.93
CA GLU A 228 7.53 17.83 -16.34
C GLU A 228 6.60 16.65 -16.62
N SER A 229 6.56 15.66 -15.71
CA SER A 229 5.62 14.54 -15.77
C SER A 229 4.17 15.00 -15.81
N VAL A 230 3.79 15.92 -14.91
CA VAL A 230 2.42 16.47 -14.86
C VAL A 230 2.13 17.35 -16.06
N SER A 231 3.05 18.24 -16.43
CA SER A 231 2.91 19.12 -17.59
C SER A 231 2.73 18.32 -18.89
N MET A 232 3.41 17.19 -19.04
CA MET A 232 3.21 16.30 -20.19
C MET A 232 1.81 15.68 -20.21
N VAL A 233 1.32 15.15 -19.09
CA VAL A 233 -0.05 14.59 -19.01
C VAL A 233 -1.10 15.67 -19.26
N ASP A 234 -0.93 16.84 -18.65
CA ASP A 234 -1.81 18.00 -18.86
C ASP A 234 -1.81 18.44 -20.33
N PHE A 235 -0.65 18.49 -20.98
CA PHE A 235 -0.53 18.76 -22.41
C PHE A 235 -1.30 17.74 -23.25
N LEU A 236 -1.11 16.44 -23.00
CA LEU A 236 -1.80 15.39 -23.74
C LEU A 236 -3.33 15.52 -23.60
N ILE A 237 -3.83 15.86 -22.41
CA ILE A 237 -5.26 16.02 -22.14
C ILE A 237 -5.80 17.32 -22.74
N LYS A 238 -5.16 18.47 -22.49
CA LYS A 238 -5.66 19.78 -22.92
C LYS A 238 -5.52 20.02 -24.42
N LYS A 239 -4.43 19.56 -25.04
CA LYS A 239 -4.17 19.80 -26.47
C LYS A 239 -4.98 18.88 -27.37
N PHE A 240 -5.12 17.61 -26.99
CA PHE A 240 -5.71 16.56 -27.83
C PHE A 240 -7.06 16.04 -27.31
N GLY A 241 -7.49 16.49 -26.14
CA GLY A 241 -8.73 16.07 -25.50
C GLY A 241 -8.59 14.78 -24.68
N GLN A 242 -9.51 14.62 -23.72
CA GLN A 242 -9.58 13.43 -22.88
C GLN A 242 -9.80 12.15 -23.69
N ASP A 243 -10.61 12.17 -24.75
CA ASP A 243 -10.86 10.98 -25.60
C ASP A 243 -9.56 10.41 -26.20
N SER A 244 -8.65 11.27 -26.65
CA SER A 244 -7.34 10.85 -27.17
C SER A 244 -6.47 10.25 -26.05
N PHE A 245 -6.50 10.83 -24.86
CA PHE A 245 -5.77 10.30 -23.69
C PHE A 245 -6.32 8.96 -23.21
N ILE A 246 -7.65 8.79 -23.18
CA ILE A 246 -8.30 7.51 -22.87
C ILE A 246 -7.88 6.47 -23.91
N TYR A 247 -7.95 6.80 -25.20
CA TYR A 247 -7.57 5.89 -26.26
C TYR A 247 -6.10 5.50 -26.16
N PHE A 248 -5.20 6.44 -25.86
CA PHE A 248 -3.80 6.16 -25.57
C PHE A 248 -3.63 5.16 -24.43
N CYS A 249 -4.31 5.39 -23.29
CA CYS A 249 -4.27 4.50 -22.13
C CYS A 249 -4.81 3.09 -22.45
N GLN A 250 -5.86 2.99 -23.28
CA GLN A 250 -6.37 1.70 -23.77
C GLN A 250 -5.33 0.99 -24.64
N GLN A 251 -4.69 1.71 -25.55
CA GLN A 251 -3.65 1.13 -26.41
C GLN A 251 -2.42 0.72 -25.61
N LEU A 252 -2.06 1.44 -24.55
CA LEU A 252 -1.01 1.03 -23.61
C LEU A 252 -1.35 -0.30 -22.94
N ARG A 253 -2.59 -0.45 -22.44
CA ARG A 253 -3.08 -1.69 -21.83
C ARG A 253 -3.03 -2.86 -22.81
N ASP A 254 -3.55 -2.65 -24.02
CA ASP A 254 -3.80 -3.73 -24.98
C ASP A 254 -2.52 -4.16 -25.71
N LYS A 255 -1.63 -3.22 -26.03
CA LYS A 255 -0.41 -3.50 -26.81
C LYS A 255 0.81 -3.77 -25.95
N LYS A 256 0.84 -3.23 -24.73
CA LYS A 256 2.03 -3.25 -23.85
C LYS A 256 3.29 -2.76 -24.57
N ASP A 257 3.14 -1.69 -25.35
CA ASP A 257 4.19 -1.08 -26.16
C ASP A 257 3.91 0.42 -26.25
N PHE A 258 4.79 1.24 -25.68
CA PHE A 258 4.59 2.69 -25.56
C PHE A 258 4.52 3.36 -26.94
N SER A 259 5.49 3.10 -27.81
CA SER A 259 5.59 3.73 -29.13
C SER A 259 4.38 3.38 -30.00
N LYS A 260 3.94 2.11 -29.98
CA LYS A 260 2.74 1.71 -30.71
C LYS A 260 1.47 2.33 -30.13
N ALA A 261 1.37 2.48 -28.81
CA ALA A 261 0.23 3.13 -28.18
C ALA A 261 0.18 4.62 -28.53
N LEU A 262 1.32 5.31 -28.45
CA LEU A 262 1.49 6.72 -28.81
C LEU A 262 1.05 6.97 -30.26
N ALA A 263 1.61 6.22 -31.21
CA ALA A 263 1.32 6.36 -32.63
C ALA A 263 -0.13 6.00 -33.01
N SER A 264 -0.85 5.30 -32.13
CA SER A 264 -2.27 5.00 -32.36
C SER A 264 -3.17 6.16 -31.97
N ALA A 265 -2.84 6.83 -30.85
CA ALA A 265 -3.70 7.84 -30.27
C ALA A 265 -3.35 9.28 -30.68
N TYR A 266 -2.12 9.49 -31.13
CA TYR A 266 -1.60 10.81 -31.44
C TYR A 266 -0.86 10.82 -32.78
N PRO A 267 -0.74 11.99 -33.44
CA PRO A 267 -0.03 12.13 -34.72
C PRO A 267 1.49 12.17 -34.53
N PHE A 268 2.05 11.35 -33.64
CA PHE A 268 3.47 11.29 -33.33
C PHE A 268 4.03 9.92 -33.68
N LYS A 269 5.13 9.89 -34.43
CA LYS A 269 5.81 8.63 -34.79
C LYS A 269 6.64 8.07 -33.63
N ASP A 270 7.16 8.96 -32.80
CA ASP A 270 8.08 8.61 -31.72
C ASP A 270 8.03 9.65 -30.58
N ILE A 271 8.85 9.40 -29.56
CA ILE A 271 8.94 10.23 -28.37
C ILE A 271 9.57 11.60 -28.65
N GLN A 272 10.34 11.72 -29.73
CA GLN A 272 10.99 12.97 -30.12
C GLN A 272 9.96 13.94 -30.71
N GLU A 273 9.12 13.49 -31.65
CA GLU A 273 8.03 14.31 -32.19
C GLU A 273 7.05 14.75 -31.08
N LEU A 274 6.78 13.88 -30.10
CA LEU A 274 5.98 14.23 -28.91
C LEU A 274 6.67 15.34 -28.08
N ASN A 275 7.96 15.19 -27.79
CA ASN A 275 8.74 16.18 -27.05
C ASN A 275 8.78 17.55 -27.75
N GLU A 276 8.99 17.56 -29.07
CA GLU A 276 8.98 18.79 -29.87
C GLU A 276 7.62 19.48 -29.84
N SER A 277 6.52 18.71 -29.93
CA SER A 277 5.16 19.25 -29.84
C SER A 277 4.86 19.85 -28.48
N TRP A 278 5.26 19.17 -27.40
CA TRP A 278 5.12 19.68 -26.03
C TRP A 278 5.94 20.94 -25.79
N LEU A 279 7.20 20.97 -26.24
CA LEU A 279 8.03 22.17 -26.19
C LEU A 279 7.43 23.36 -26.96
N HIS A 280 6.79 23.09 -28.10
CA HIS A 280 6.08 24.13 -28.85
C HIS A 280 4.85 24.64 -28.10
N TYR A 281 4.10 23.77 -27.44
CA TYR A 281 2.94 24.14 -26.63
C TYR A 281 3.29 25.01 -25.40
N LEU A 282 4.46 24.78 -24.81
CA LEU A 282 4.93 25.52 -23.64
C LEU A 282 5.53 26.91 -23.95
N LYS A 283 5.81 27.21 -25.23
CA LYS A 283 6.36 28.50 -25.67
C LYS A 283 5.26 29.49 -25.98
#